data_AF-A0A1V5YIX2-F1
#
_entry.id   AF-A0A1V5YIX2-F1
#
_cell.length_a   1.000
_cell.length_b   1.000
_cell.length_c   1.000
_cell.angle_alpha   90.00
_cell.angle_beta   90.00
_cell.angle_gamma   90.00
#
_symmetry.space_group_name_H-M   'P 1'
#
loop_
_entity.id
_entity.type
_entity.pdbx_description
1 polymer ?
#
loop_
_entity_poly.entity_id
_entity_poly.type
_entity_poly.pdbx_seq_one_letter_code
_entity_poly.pdbx_strand_id
1 'polypeptide(L)'
;MTRTRRKARGVVLSVIVTMLCLAGCQGTSSEVPTSTPASLPPRLVSEPTRSATVTPQPLVQRPTVPLLEPATPQAIVVDNNDPGFAIDAGEWGHCFDGECGGTCFGQDFVYAEPGCLTCQASFALTVPRSGDYDLWAWWPWGEDRATNTAFTLVYSGGSLPIEVDQQNSGNLWFWLAKVGLSEGDRIRVIVQGSRTGYANADAIALTPAGTEPPAEDTEIAIPLVGDVEPAATPTPDTQPRVPTPLPSQDYRPAGGGKTIIFLHHSCGANLIEQGGVRQRFTERGYEFFDHGYNGDGLVLADGTWTGENWDVPDDNTDPGGLAVIFAQPLQRPPDNTFSHLLEFDAIIFKSCFPNSNVGSDEQLAEFKGFYLSMRDRMDQFPDKLFVIVTQPPQVPSNTNAAEARRARALANWLASAEYLSGHPNVVTFDFFGLLADPSTNMLRARYTSDPSDAHPNELANETIGPLFVDSVVDSMRAFAGHQ
;
A
#
# COMPACT_ATOMS: atom_id res chain seq x y z
N MET A 1 -42.38 69.31 12.73
CA MET A 1 -41.23 70.24 12.63
C MET A 1 -40.01 69.43 12.20
N THR A 2 -39.85 68.99 10.95
CA THR A 2 -39.28 69.67 9.75
C THR A 2 -37.89 70.31 9.91
N ARG A 3 -36.86 69.67 9.31
CA ARG A 3 -35.92 70.23 8.29
C ARG A 3 -34.84 69.17 7.96
N THR A 4 -34.93 68.36 6.89
CA THR A 4 -34.51 68.55 5.47
C THR A 4 -33.16 69.21 5.16
N ARG A 5 -32.28 68.45 4.49
CA ARG A 5 -31.52 68.75 3.22
C ARG A 5 -31.28 67.39 2.52
N ARG A 6 -31.79 66.99 1.33
CA ARG A 6 -31.65 67.45 -0.10
C ARG A 6 -30.19 67.69 -0.51
N LYS A 7 -29.66 67.32 -1.69
CA LYS A 7 -30.03 66.52 -2.90
C LYS A 7 -28.85 66.72 -3.90
N ALA A 8 -28.51 65.73 -4.74
CA ALA A 8 -28.08 65.82 -6.17
C ALA A 8 -27.42 64.48 -6.57
N ARG A 9 -27.81 63.63 -7.55
CA ARG A 9 -28.27 63.73 -8.97
C ARG A 9 -27.19 64.12 -10.00
N GLY A 10 -26.84 63.15 -10.85
CA GLY A 10 -26.36 63.21 -12.25
C GLY A 10 -26.20 61.76 -12.72
N VAL A 11 -27.05 61.13 -13.56
CA VAL A 11 -27.40 61.30 -14.99
C VAL A 11 -26.28 60.91 -15.97
N VAL A 12 -26.36 59.65 -16.43
CA VAL A 12 -26.31 59.10 -17.81
C VAL A 12 -25.46 59.79 -18.88
N LEU A 13 -24.58 59.01 -19.55
CA LEU A 13 -24.47 59.01 -21.02
C LEU A 13 -23.86 57.70 -21.58
N SER A 14 -24.63 57.02 -22.45
CA SER A 14 -24.20 55.95 -23.35
C SER A 14 -23.36 56.49 -24.50
N VAL A 15 -22.35 55.74 -24.95
CA VAL A 15 -21.82 55.84 -26.32
C VAL A 15 -21.58 54.45 -26.88
N ILE A 16 -22.45 54.05 -27.81
CA ILE A 16 -22.27 53.02 -28.82
C ILE A 16 -21.65 53.71 -30.03
N VAL A 17 -20.56 53.16 -30.59
CA VAL A 17 -20.17 53.43 -31.98
C VAL A 17 -19.88 52.10 -32.66
N THR A 18 -20.81 51.71 -33.52
CA THR A 18 -20.64 50.76 -34.61
C THR A 18 -20.20 51.56 -35.84
N MET A 19 -19.17 51.13 -36.56
CA MET A 19 -19.03 51.50 -37.96
C MET A 19 -18.42 50.36 -38.78
N LEU A 20 -19.31 49.74 -39.55
CA LEU A 20 -19.08 48.85 -40.67
C LEU A 20 -18.69 49.70 -41.89
N CYS A 21 -17.75 49.25 -42.72
CA CYS A 21 -17.75 49.56 -44.16
C CYS A 21 -17.05 48.47 -44.96
N LEU A 22 -17.78 47.99 -45.97
CA LEU A 22 -17.49 46.93 -46.92
C LEU A 22 -16.68 47.42 -48.14
N ALA A 23 -15.97 46.49 -48.77
CA ALA A 23 -15.74 46.29 -50.22
C ALA A 23 -14.36 45.61 -50.41
N GLY A 24 -14.13 44.59 -51.22
CA GLY A 24 -14.91 43.97 -52.27
C GLY A 24 -13.94 43.33 -53.28
N CYS A 25 -14.06 42.01 -53.45
CA CYS A 25 -13.86 41.19 -54.65
C CYS A 25 -12.53 41.15 -55.47
N GLN A 26 -12.32 39.94 -56.01
CA GLN A 26 -11.52 39.52 -57.18
C GLN A 26 -10.01 39.33 -56.89
N GLY A 27 -9.37 38.16 -57.04
CA GLY A 27 -9.63 37.01 -57.90
C GLY A 27 -8.87 37.16 -59.22
N THR A 28 -7.70 36.52 -59.36
CA THR A 28 -7.20 35.84 -60.59
C THR A 28 -5.81 35.23 -60.35
N SER A 29 -5.76 33.90 -60.47
CA SER A 29 -4.81 33.03 -61.16
C SER A 29 -3.44 33.57 -61.62
N SER A 30 -2.40 32.77 -61.36
CA SER A 30 -1.62 32.02 -62.37
C SER A 30 -0.11 31.96 -62.10
N GLU A 31 0.37 30.72 -62.20
CA GLU A 31 1.66 30.28 -62.74
C GLU A 31 2.94 30.32 -61.86
N VAL A 32 3.30 29.09 -61.51
CA VAL A 32 4.62 28.53 -61.20
C VAL A 32 5.61 28.73 -62.36
N PRO A 33 6.92 28.87 -62.09
CA PRO A 33 7.96 28.37 -62.97
C PRO A 33 8.58 27.09 -62.41
N THR A 34 8.30 25.98 -63.10
CA THR A 34 9.10 24.77 -63.28
C THR A 34 10.41 25.18 -63.97
N SER A 35 11.58 24.55 -63.89
CA SER A 35 12.03 23.15 -63.77
C SER A 35 13.59 23.22 -63.68
N THR A 36 14.44 22.24 -63.39
CA THR A 36 14.46 20.75 -63.47
C THR A 36 15.76 20.29 -62.72
N PRO A 37 16.13 19.00 -62.60
CA PRO A 37 16.41 18.36 -61.31
C PRO A 37 17.82 17.76 -61.21
N ALA A 38 18.20 17.27 -60.03
CA ALA A 38 19.33 16.36 -59.88
C ALA A 38 18.83 14.92 -59.71
N SER A 39 19.50 14.03 -60.46
CA SER A 39 19.16 12.65 -60.81
C SER A 39 19.40 11.63 -59.68
N LEU A 40 18.52 10.63 -59.59
CA LEU A 40 18.72 9.37 -58.87
C LEU A 40 19.09 8.26 -59.87
N PRO A 41 20.09 7.41 -59.57
CA PRO A 41 20.26 6.11 -60.22
C PRO A 41 20.14 4.94 -59.20
N PRO A 42 20.02 3.67 -59.62
CA PRO A 42 18.74 2.96 -59.62
C PRO A 42 18.70 1.71 -58.74
N ARG A 43 17.48 1.18 -58.57
CA ARG A 43 17.14 -0.10 -57.94
C ARG A 43 17.77 -1.26 -58.72
N LEU A 44 18.54 -2.12 -58.03
CA LEU A 44 19.03 -3.40 -58.55
C LEU A 44 18.19 -4.54 -57.96
N VAL A 45 17.61 -5.34 -58.85
CA VAL A 45 16.97 -6.65 -58.60
C VAL A 45 17.70 -7.66 -59.47
N SER A 46 18.25 -8.72 -58.86
CA SER A 46 18.64 -10.04 -59.42
C SER A 46 19.67 -10.67 -58.45
N GLU A 47 19.76 -11.96 -58.10
CA GLU A 47 19.06 -13.22 -58.41
C GLU A 47 19.61 -14.30 -57.41
N PRO A 48 19.10 -15.56 -57.37
CA PRO A 48 19.26 -16.47 -56.24
C PRO A 48 20.61 -17.21 -56.22
N THR A 49 21.25 -17.30 -55.04
CA THR A 49 22.46 -18.13 -54.86
C THR A 49 22.23 -19.26 -53.87
N ARG A 50 22.17 -20.46 -54.45
CA ARG A 50 22.45 -21.82 -53.95
C ARG A 50 22.48 -22.08 -52.43
N SER A 51 21.57 -22.95 -52.03
CA SER A 51 21.59 -23.77 -50.83
C SER A 51 22.93 -24.51 -50.68
N ALA A 52 23.61 -24.29 -49.55
CA ALA A 52 24.69 -25.13 -49.07
C ALA A 52 24.22 -25.86 -47.83
N THR A 53 24.06 -27.18 -47.94
CA THR A 53 23.76 -28.09 -46.84
C THR A 53 24.92 -28.06 -45.85
N VAL A 54 24.70 -27.51 -44.66
CA VAL A 54 25.63 -27.64 -43.53
C VAL A 54 25.28 -28.92 -42.78
N THR A 55 26.16 -29.91 -42.86
CA THR A 55 26.11 -31.12 -42.03
C THR A 55 26.40 -30.74 -40.57
N PRO A 56 25.56 -31.08 -39.59
CA PRO A 56 25.84 -30.77 -38.19
C PRO A 56 27.02 -31.61 -37.67
N GLN A 57 28.06 -30.93 -37.18
CA GLN A 57 29.12 -31.55 -36.36
C GLN A 57 28.63 -31.70 -34.91
N PRO A 58 29.09 -32.71 -34.16
CA PRO A 58 28.64 -32.92 -32.78
C PRO A 58 29.17 -31.81 -31.87
N LEU A 59 28.29 -31.21 -31.06
CA LEU A 59 28.65 -30.27 -30.02
C LEU A 59 29.49 -30.97 -28.94
N VAL A 60 30.76 -30.55 -28.81
CA VAL A 60 31.57 -30.84 -27.63
C VAL A 60 31.00 -30.00 -26.47
N GLN A 61 30.44 -30.65 -25.47
CA GLN A 61 29.93 -30.00 -24.26
C GLN A 61 31.08 -29.32 -23.51
N ARG A 62 30.96 -28.01 -23.28
CA ARG A 62 31.82 -27.29 -22.32
C ARG A 62 31.32 -27.59 -20.90
N PRO A 63 32.22 -27.76 -19.91
CA PRO A 63 31.80 -27.92 -18.53
C PRO A 63 31.14 -26.62 -18.02
N THR A 64 29.91 -26.75 -17.53
CA THR A 64 29.18 -25.66 -16.86
C THR A 64 29.77 -25.49 -15.46
N VAL A 65 30.40 -24.34 -15.20
CA VAL A 65 30.70 -23.89 -13.84
C VAL A 65 29.37 -23.39 -13.24
N PRO A 66 28.98 -23.81 -12.02
CA PRO A 66 27.81 -23.25 -11.36
C PRO A 66 28.03 -21.74 -11.19
N LEU A 67 27.10 -20.94 -11.73
CA LEU A 67 27.08 -19.51 -11.47
C LEU A 67 26.62 -19.35 -10.01
N LEU A 68 27.54 -19.04 -9.11
CA LEU A 68 27.19 -18.52 -7.79
C LEU A 68 26.37 -17.24 -8.02
N GLU A 69 25.10 -17.28 -7.66
CA GLU A 69 24.27 -16.09 -7.54
C GLU A 69 24.97 -15.12 -6.58
N PRO A 70 25.08 -13.82 -6.89
CA PRO A 70 25.62 -12.87 -5.94
C PRO A 70 24.68 -12.80 -4.74
N ALA A 71 25.19 -13.08 -3.55
CA ALA A 71 24.47 -12.94 -2.30
C ALA A 71 23.82 -11.55 -2.22
N THR A 72 22.51 -11.54 -1.99
CA THR A 72 21.72 -10.34 -1.67
C THR A 72 22.44 -9.54 -0.59
N PRO A 73 22.66 -8.22 -0.74
CA PRO A 73 23.27 -7.45 0.33
C PRO A 73 22.35 -7.46 1.55
N GLN A 74 22.79 -8.15 2.60
CA GLN A 74 22.04 -8.38 3.83
C GLN A 74 21.71 -7.07 4.54
N ALA A 75 20.47 -6.94 5.01
CA ALA A 75 20.06 -5.88 5.91
C ALA A 75 20.92 -5.91 7.18
N ILE A 76 21.23 -4.73 7.72
CA ILE A 76 21.91 -4.60 9.01
C ILE A 76 20.85 -4.23 10.02
N VAL A 77 20.60 -5.08 11.00
CA VAL A 77 19.57 -4.88 12.01
C VAL A 77 20.23 -4.79 13.39
N VAL A 78 19.72 -3.90 14.25
CA VAL A 78 20.06 -3.82 15.67
C VAL A 78 18.75 -3.75 16.45
N ASP A 79 18.49 -4.80 17.23
CA ASP A 79 17.41 -4.95 18.21
C ASP A 79 17.76 -4.30 19.56
N ASN A 80 16.80 -4.05 20.44
CA ASN A 80 17.06 -3.51 21.77
C ASN A 80 17.76 -4.50 22.72
N ASN A 81 17.88 -5.78 22.36
CA ASN A 81 18.72 -6.74 23.06
C ASN A 81 20.14 -6.87 22.50
N ASP A 82 20.43 -6.18 21.39
CA ASP A 82 21.73 -6.29 20.74
C ASP A 82 22.81 -5.43 21.40
N PRO A 83 24.10 -5.79 21.25
CA PRO A 83 25.22 -4.97 21.71
C PRO A 83 25.27 -3.56 21.11
N GLY A 84 24.53 -3.32 20.02
CA GLY A 84 24.40 -2.00 19.38
C GLY A 84 23.39 -1.09 20.05
N PHE A 85 22.56 -1.58 20.98
CA PHE A 85 21.57 -0.79 21.70
C PHE A 85 22.11 -0.27 23.04
N ALA A 86 21.70 0.93 23.45
CA ALA A 86 22.01 1.49 24.75
C ALA A 86 20.95 2.49 25.25
N ILE A 87 20.66 2.45 26.55
CA ILE A 87 19.96 3.52 27.26
C ILE A 87 20.98 4.59 27.67
N ASP A 88 20.87 5.78 27.09
CA ASP A 88 21.83 6.88 27.29
C ASP A 88 21.46 7.77 28.48
N ALA A 89 20.17 7.97 28.70
CA ALA A 89 19.64 8.80 29.77
C ALA A 89 18.19 8.45 30.11
N GLY A 90 17.81 8.74 31.36
CA GLY A 90 16.46 8.48 31.87
C GLY A 90 16.20 7.01 32.14
N GLU A 91 15.00 6.73 32.65
CA GLU A 91 14.53 5.37 32.93
C GLU A 91 13.68 4.89 31.75
N TRP A 92 13.96 3.68 31.28
CA TRP A 92 13.16 3.01 30.25
C TRP A 92 12.64 1.70 30.82
N GLY A 93 11.33 1.47 30.70
CA GLY A 93 10.72 0.19 31.02
C GLY A 93 10.92 -0.80 29.89
N HIS A 94 10.90 -2.10 30.22
CA HIS A 94 10.87 -3.18 29.24
C HIS A 94 9.45 -3.72 29.14
N CYS A 95 9.05 -4.12 27.94
CA CYS A 95 7.85 -4.90 27.76
C CYS A 95 8.03 -6.01 26.74
N PHE A 96 7.66 -7.22 27.13
CA PHE A 96 7.78 -8.42 26.31
C PHE A 96 6.63 -8.52 25.31
N ASP A 97 6.87 -9.29 24.25
CA ASP A 97 5.86 -9.51 23.21
C ASP A 97 4.52 -9.98 23.79
N GLY A 98 3.43 -9.36 23.34
CA GLY A 98 2.08 -9.64 23.81
C GLY A 98 1.70 -9.12 25.20
N GLU A 99 2.61 -8.49 25.96
CA GLU A 99 2.29 -7.97 27.31
C GLU A 99 1.76 -6.53 27.32
N CYS A 100 2.18 -5.67 26.37
CA CYS A 100 1.81 -4.23 26.36
C CYS A 100 1.12 -3.76 25.06
N GLY A 101 0.60 -4.69 24.26
CA GLY A 101 -0.02 -4.40 22.97
C GLY A 101 1.01 -4.10 21.87
N GLY A 102 0.67 -4.51 20.65
CA GLY A 102 1.61 -4.52 19.52
C GLY A 102 2.55 -5.72 19.53
N THR A 103 3.31 -5.87 18.45
CA THR A 103 4.32 -6.89 18.22
C THR A 103 5.69 -6.22 18.26
N CYS A 104 6.56 -6.67 19.16
CA CYS A 104 7.94 -6.20 19.15
C CYS A 104 8.76 -6.91 18.08
N PHE A 105 9.84 -6.27 17.64
CA PHE A 105 10.92 -6.97 16.96
C PHE A 105 11.70 -7.74 18.03
N GLY A 106 12.12 -8.97 17.73
CA GLY A 106 12.79 -9.80 18.73
C GLY A 106 11.89 -10.20 19.91
N GLN A 107 12.39 -10.07 21.15
CA GLN A 107 11.76 -10.65 22.35
C GLN A 107 10.99 -9.64 23.20
N ASP A 108 11.41 -8.38 23.19
CA ASP A 108 10.86 -7.30 23.98
C ASP A 108 11.21 -5.97 23.32
N PHE A 109 10.63 -4.89 23.79
CA PHE A 109 11.01 -3.52 23.43
C PHE A 109 11.18 -2.69 24.70
N VAL A 110 11.81 -1.52 24.58
CA VAL A 110 11.85 -0.55 25.68
C VAL A 110 10.97 0.66 25.43
N TYR A 111 10.44 1.24 26.50
CA TYR A 111 9.60 2.44 26.45
C TYR A 111 9.98 3.47 27.51
N ALA A 112 9.86 4.75 27.15
CA ALA A 112 9.94 5.86 28.09
C ALA A 112 8.54 6.36 28.46
N GLU A 113 8.33 6.63 29.75
CA GLU A 113 7.07 7.16 30.26
C GLU A 113 6.69 8.54 29.65
N PRO A 114 5.40 8.81 29.41
CA PRO A 114 4.94 10.09 28.91
C PRO A 114 5.42 11.24 29.81
N GLY A 115 6.10 12.21 29.19
CA GLY A 115 6.65 13.40 29.85
C GLY A 115 8.14 13.31 30.19
N CYS A 116 8.79 12.16 30.01
CA CYS A 116 10.23 12.02 30.21
C CYS A 116 11.03 12.60 29.02
N LEU A 117 11.07 13.92 28.88
CA LEU A 117 11.82 14.59 27.80
C LEU A 117 13.35 14.48 27.89
N THR A 118 13.86 13.95 29.00
CA THR A 118 15.29 13.65 29.18
C THR A 118 15.62 12.18 28.91
N CYS A 119 14.61 11.33 28.68
CA CYS A 119 14.83 9.93 28.35
C CYS A 119 15.40 9.81 26.94
N GLN A 120 16.49 9.06 26.80
CA GLN A 120 17.20 8.86 25.56
C GLN A 120 17.72 7.42 25.47
N ALA A 121 17.44 6.76 24.35
CA ALA A 121 18.00 5.48 23.97
C ALA A 121 18.64 5.59 22.58
N SER A 122 19.50 4.64 22.21
CA SER A 122 20.14 4.69 20.91
C SER A 122 20.55 3.33 20.34
N PHE A 123 20.65 3.30 19.01
CA PHE A 123 21.11 2.19 18.20
C PHE A 123 22.37 2.61 17.45
N ALA A 124 23.44 1.84 17.57
CA ALA A 124 24.71 2.06 16.90
C ALA A 124 24.93 1.00 15.81
N LEU A 125 25.08 1.45 14.56
CA LEU A 125 25.30 0.58 13.40
C LEU A 125 26.63 0.94 12.72
N THR A 126 27.29 -0.07 12.15
CA THR A 126 28.51 0.12 11.34
C THR A 126 28.22 -0.18 9.88
N VAL A 127 28.56 0.75 9.01
CA VAL A 127 28.26 0.68 7.58
C VAL A 127 29.29 -0.20 6.87
N PRO A 128 28.90 -1.30 6.23
CA PRO A 128 29.84 -2.30 5.68
C PRO A 128 30.35 -1.93 4.29
N ARG A 129 29.64 -1.06 3.56
CA ARG A 129 29.99 -0.62 2.21
C ARG A 129 29.49 0.80 1.97
N SER A 130 30.21 1.57 1.16
CA SER A 130 29.74 2.91 0.78
C SER A 130 28.54 2.80 -0.15
N GLY A 131 27.51 3.61 0.05
CA GLY A 131 26.31 3.61 -0.78
C GLY A 131 25.17 4.44 -0.20
N ASP A 132 24.08 4.51 -0.93
CA ASP A 132 22.81 4.98 -0.38
C ASP A 132 22.14 3.85 0.41
N TYR A 133 21.58 4.19 1.56
CA TYR A 133 20.85 3.27 2.42
C TYR A 133 19.47 3.81 2.76
N ASP A 134 18.47 2.94 2.85
CA ASP A 134 17.21 3.21 3.51
C ASP A 134 17.35 2.86 5.00
N LEU A 135 16.98 3.81 5.87
CA LEU A 135 16.95 3.67 7.32
C LEU A 135 15.55 3.32 7.76
N TRP A 136 15.43 2.26 8.55
CA TRP A 136 14.16 1.72 9.03
C TRP A 136 14.13 1.71 10.56
N ALA A 137 12.93 1.81 11.13
CA ALA A 137 12.67 1.62 12.55
C ALA A 137 11.48 0.70 12.76
N TRP A 138 11.55 -0.12 13.79
CA TRP A 138 10.43 -0.91 14.29
C TRP A 138 10.00 -0.34 15.65
N TRP A 139 8.70 -0.43 15.93
CA TRP A 139 8.15 -0.32 17.27
C TRP A 139 6.82 -1.10 17.33
N PRO A 140 6.42 -1.60 18.50
CA PRO A 140 5.09 -2.17 18.67
C PRO A 140 4.02 -1.08 18.63
N TRP A 141 2.97 -1.35 17.85
CA TRP A 141 1.78 -0.53 17.77
C TRP A 141 1.08 -0.38 19.12
N GLY A 142 0.53 0.81 19.39
CA GLY A 142 -0.34 1.04 20.53
C GLY A 142 -0.93 2.45 20.53
N GLU A 143 -2.18 2.60 20.98
CA GLU A 143 -2.87 3.90 21.01
C GLU A 143 -2.28 4.88 22.05
N ASP A 144 -1.51 4.35 23.01
CA ASP A 144 -0.86 5.12 24.07
C ASP A 144 0.55 5.58 23.70
N ARG A 145 1.05 5.24 22.50
CA ARG A 145 2.38 5.65 22.03
C ARG A 145 2.43 7.14 21.72
N ALA A 146 3.63 7.70 21.74
CA ALA A 146 3.86 9.11 21.44
C ALA A 146 3.64 9.42 19.95
N THR A 147 2.94 10.52 19.68
CA THR A 147 2.64 10.99 18.32
C THR A 147 3.76 11.79 17.65
N ASN A 148 4.89 11.97 18.35
CA ASN A 148 6.03 12.74 17.88
C ASN A 148 7.34 12.29 18.53
N THR A 149 7.57 10.98 18.61
CA THR A 149 8.86 10.43 19.05
C THR A 149 9.95 10.89 18.10
N ALA A 150 10.99 11.53 18.62
CA ALA A 150 12.09 12.03 17.81
C ALA A 150 13.16 10.94 17.63
N PHE A 151 13.33 10.50 16.39
CA PHE A 151 14.45 9.69 15.91
C PHE A 151 15.51 10.62 15.31
N THR A 152 16.69 10.70 15.91
CA THR A 152 17.80 11.53 15.41
C THR A 152 18.93 10.64 14.92
N LEU A 153 19.12 10.59 13.59
CA LEU A 153 20.27 9.96 12.98
C LEU A 153 21.49 10.89 13.07
N VAL A 154 22.57 10.41 13.69
CA VAL A 154 23.88 11.07 13.75
C VAL A 154 24.87 10.24 12.94
N TYR A 155 25.54 10.88 11.98
CA TYR A 155 26.44 10.23 11.03
C TYR A 155 27.52 11.22 10.54
N SER A 156 28.45 10.76 9.71
CA SER A 156 29.57 11.56 9.18
C SER A 156 29.12 12.82 8.42
N GLY A 157 27.94 12.78 7.80
CA GLY A 157 27.33 13.88 7.06
C GLY A 157 26.56 14.89 7.90
N GLY A 158 26.35 14.65 9.20
CA GLY A 158 25.65 15.56 10.10
C GLY A 158 24.62 14.85 11.00
N SER A 159 23.57 15.58 11.36
CA SER A 159 22.48 15.09 12.21
C SER A 159 21.14 15.33 11.51
N LEU A 160 20.28 14.32 11.47
CA LEU A 160 18.95 14.36 10.84
C LEU A 160 17.88 13.98 11.88
N PRO A 161 17.11 14.95 12.41
CA PRO A 161 15.96 14.66 13.26
C PRO A 161 14.73 14.30 12.43
N ILE A 162 14.01 13.27 12.87
CA ILE A 162 12.81 12.72 12.23
C ILE A 162 11.78 12.53 13.35
N GLU A 163 10.67 13.26 13.29
CA GLU A 163 9.55 13.08 14.23
C GLU A 163 8.60 12.03 13.68
N VAL A 164 8.26 11.04 14.50
CA VAL A 164 7.45 9.88 14.13
C VAL A 164 6.26 9.76 15.07
N ASP A 165 5.08 9.50 14.50
CA ASP A 165 3.90 9.12 15.25
C ASP A 165 3.88 7.61 15.45
N GLN A 166 4.21 7.16 16.66
CA GLN A 166 4.31 5.74 16.98
C GLN A 166 2.96 5.07 17.28
N GLN A 167 1.84 5.82 17.25
CA GLN A 167 0.51 5.21 17.29
C GLN A 167 0.13 4.55 15.96
N ASN A 168 0.85 4.88 14.90
CA ASN A 168 0.59 4.42 13.55
C ASN A 168 1.77 3.58 13.05
N SER A 169 1.53 2.70 12.09
CA SER A 169 2.58 1.97 11.37
C SER A 169 3.61 1.22 12.25
N GLY A 170 3.21 0.80 13.46
CA GLY A 170 3.97 -0.11 14.31
C GLY A 170 3.64 -1.57 14.02
N ASN A 171 4.42 -2.49 14.56
CA ASN A 171 4.45 -3.94 14.25
C ASN A 171 5.05 -4.25 12.86
N LEU A 172 5.74 -3.30 12.24
CA LEU A 172 6.44 -3.48 10.98
C LEU A 172 7.64 -2.51 10.87
N TRP A 173 8.48 -2.72 9.84
CA TRP A 173 9.56 -1.80 9.51
C TRP A 173 9.03 -0.50 8.88
N PHE A 174 9.11 0.58 9.63
CA PHE A 174 8.79 1.93 9.16
C PHE A 174 9.99 2.61 8.51
N TRP A 175 9.82 3.12 7.29
CA TRP A 175 10.86 3.88 6.59
C TRP A 175 11.04 5.27 7.22
N LEU A 176 12.24 5.56 7.70
CA LEU A 176 12.60 6.86 8.28
C LEU A 176 13.17 7.82 7.24
N ALA A 177 14.20 7.39 6.51
CA ALA A 177 14.91 8.23 5.56
C ALA A 177 15.83 7.43 4.62
N LYS A 178 16.10 8.02 3.45
CA LYS A 178 17.20 7.60 2.58
C LYS A 178 18.45 8.45 2.88
N VAL A 179 19.59 7.81 3.13
CA VAL A 179 20.84 8.47 3.51
C VAL A 179 22.06 7.90 2.78
N GLY A 180 22.95 8.78 2.31
CA GLY A 180 24.24 8.39 1.75
C GLY A 180 25.27 8.17 2.85
N LEU A 181 25.84 6.97 2.92
CA LEU A 181 26.78 6.56 3.96
C LEU A 181 28.08 6.01 3.35
N SER A 182 29.20 6.18 4.05
CA SER A 182 30.50 5.66 3.63
C SER A 182 30.84 4.37 4.36
N GLU A 183 31.59 3.48 3.71
CA GLU A 183 32.14 2.28 4.32
C GLU A 183 32.94 2.61 5.58
N GLY A 184 32.66 1.90 6.67
CA GLY A 184 33.26 2.12 7.97
C GLY A 184 32.62 3.24 8.79
N ASP A 185 31.64 3.97 8.26
CA ASP A 185 30.88 4.95 9.05
C ASP A 185 30.20 4.26 10.23
N ARG A 186 30.29 4.90 11.39
CA ARG A 186 29.52 4.54 12.58
C ARG A 186 28.37 5.52 12.70
N ILE A 187 27.16 5.03 12.47
CA ILE A 187 25.95 5.83 12.65
C ILE A 187 25.35 5.56 14.01
N ARG A 188 24.61 6.53 14.52
CA ARG A 188 23.85 6.41 15.75
C ARG A 188 22.45 6.96 15.54
N VAL A 189 21.43 6.13 15.78
CA VAL A 189 20.03 6.56 15.78
C VAL A 189 19.60 6.73 17.22
N ILE A 190 19.21 7.93 17.59
CA ILE A 190 18.83 8.31 18.95
C ILE A 190 17.31 8.41 19.01
N VAL A 191 16.69 7.73 19.96
CA VAL A 191 15.26 7.83 20.27
C VAL A 191 15.07 8.66 21.52
N GLN A 192 14.21 9.69 21.47
CA GLN A 192 13.95 10.57 22.61
C GLN A 192 12.52 10.40 23.15
N GLY A 193 12.40 10.50 24.48
CA GLY A 193 11.11 10.52 25.16
C GLY A 193 10.25 11.72 24.77
N SER A 194 8.93 11.54 24.83
CA SER A 194 7.95 12.55 24.43
C SER A 194 6.94 12.85 25.54
N ARG A 195 6.20 13.96 25.41
CA ARG A 195 5.05 14.33 26.25
C ARG A 195 3.72 13.75 25.74
N THR A 196 3.66 13.31 24.48
CA THR A 196 2.41 12.96 23.80
C THR A 196 1.96 11.51 24.04
N GLY A 197 2.84 10.66 24.56
CA GLY A 197 2.58 9.26 24.86
C GLY A 197 3.88 8.52 25.21
N TYR A 198 3.82 7.19 25.24
CA TYR A 198 4.97 6.32 25.43
C TYR A 198 5.90 6.38 24.21
N ALA A 199 7.16 6.76 24.40
CA ALA A 199 8.14 6.71 23.32
C ALA A 199 8.80 5.33 23.35
N ASN A 200 8.67 4.58 22.26
CA ASN A 200 9.17 3.21 22.17
C ASN A 200 10.47 3.14 21.36
N ALA A 201 11.39 2.28 21.78
CA ALA A 201 12.59 1.92 21.05
C ALA A 201 12.70 0.40 21.03
N ASP A 202 12.72 -0.16 19.82
CA ASP A 202 12.68 -1.60 19.59
C ASP A 202 13.84 -2.01 18.67
N ALA A 203 13.72 -1.78 17.36
CA ALA A 203 14.80 -2.10 16.43
C ALA A 203 15.04 -1.01 15.36
N ILE A 204 16.28 -0.95 14.86
CA ILE A 204 16.70 -0.10 13.74
C ILE A 204 17.39 -0.94 12.68
N ALA A 205 17.15 -0.63 11.41
CA ALA A 205 17.84 -1.30 10.32
C ALA A 205 18.34 -0.39 9.20
N LEU A 206 19.36 -0.86 8.49
CA LEU A 206 19.87 -0.30 7.24
C LEU A 206 19.77 -1.33 6.13
N THR A 207 19.15 -0.94 5.02
CA THR A 207 19.17 -1.71 3.77
C THR A 207 19.74 -0.85 2.65
N PRO A 208 20.42 -1.41 1.63
CA PRO A 208 20.82 -0.63 0.47
C PRO A 208 19.59 0.04 -0.17
N ALA A 209 19.72 1.30 -0.59
CA ALA A 209 18.54 2.05 -0.99
C ALA A 209 17.82 1.42 -2.19
N GLY A 210 16.50 1.35 -2.10
CA GLY A 210 15.64 0.73 -3.11
C GLY A 210 15.57 -0.80 -3.05
N THR A 211 16.07 -1.42 -1.97
CA THR A 211 15.75 -2.81 -1.62
C THR A 211 14.55 -2.86 -0.68
N GLU A 212 13.93 -4.03 -0.55
CA GLU A 212 12.83 -4.28 0.39
C GLU A 212 13.27 -4.00 1.85
N PRO A 213 12.30 -3.75 2.76
CA PRO A 213 12.56 -3.69 4.19
C PRO A 213 13.21 -5.00 4.69
N PRO A 214 13.91 -4.98 5.84
CA PRO A 214 14.44 -6.21 6.44
C PRO A 214 13.33 -7.23 6.73
N ALA A 215 13.66 -8.52 6.72
CA ALA A 215 12.72 -9.56 7.12
C ALA A 215 12.42 -9.46 8.64
N GLU A 216 11.18 -9.74 9.02
CA GLU A 216 10.69 -9.63 10.40
C GLU A 216 11.34 -10.67 11.35
N ASP A 217 11.94 -11.72 10.79
CA ASP A 217 12.61 -12.82 11.48
C ASP A 217 14.14 -12.89 11.22
N THR A 218 14.77 -11.75 10.93
CA THR A 218 16.19 -11.72 10.55
C THR A 218 17.09 -12.26 11.68
N GLU A 219 17.59 -13.49 11.51
CA GLU A 219 18.64 -14.06 12.37
C GLU A 219 19.91 -13.20 12.24
N ILE A 220 20.36 -12.66 13.37
CA ILE A 220 21.33 -11.57 13.46
C ILE A 220 22.70 -12.00 12.94
N ALA A 221 23.18 -11.34 11.88
CA ALA A 221 24.55 -11.49 11.40
C ALA A 221 25.53 -10.73 12.32
N ILE A 222 25.95 -11.38 13.42
CA ILE A 222 27.04 -10.88 14.25
C ILE A 222 28.35 -11.02 13.45
N PRO A 223 29.12 -9.95 13.18
CA PRO A 223 30.46 -10.10 12.65
C PRO A 223 31.36 -10.64 13.78
N LEU A 224 31.55 -11.97 13.80
CA LEU A 224 32.52 -12.62 14.67
C LEU A 224 33.93 -12.14 14.31
N VAL A 225 34.52 -11.35 15.19
CA VAL A 225 35.96 -11.10 15.21
C VAL A 225 36.60 -12.14 16.13
N GLY A 226 37.50 -12.95 15.56
CA GLY A 226 38.59 -13.58 16.31
C GLY A 226 38.41 -15.06 16.62
N ASP A 227 39.20 -15.87 15.93
CA ASP A 227 39.41 -17.31 16.12
C ASP A 227 39.60 -17.73 17.58
N VAL A 228 38.74 -18.63 18.08
CA VAL A 228 39.17 -19.71 18.98
C VAL A 228 38.29 -20.93 18.71
N GLU A 229 38.90 -21.99 18.17
CA GLU A 229 38.34 -23.34 18.05
C GLU A 229 38.03 -23.92 19.45
N PRO A 230 36.80 -24.39 19.74
CA PRO A 230 36.58 -25.26 20.88
C PRO A 230 36.32 -26.71 20.45
N ALA A 231 36.95 -27.58 21.23
CA ALA A 231 36.94 -29.03 21.10
C ALA A 231 35.53 -29.64 21.21
N ALA A 232 35.37 -30.76 20.49
CA ALA A 232 34.19 -31.61 20.49
C ALA A 232 33.78 -32.12 21.89
N THR A 233 32.48 -32.06 22.19
CA THR A 233 31.81 -32.96 23.14
C THR A 233 30.32 -33.10 22.73
N PRO A 234 29.66 -34.24 23.01
CA PRO A 234 28.55 -34.74 22.21
C PRO A 234 27.18 -34.18 22.62
N THR A 235 26.32 -34.01 21.61
CA THR A 235 24.90 -33.66 21.71
C THR A 235 24.05 -34.81 22.31
N PRO A 236 23.11 -34.52 23.23
CA PRO A 236 21.90 -35.32 23.38
C PRO A 236 20.86 -34.88 22.34
N ASP A 237 20.27 -35.88 21.71
CA ASP A 237 19.25 -35.82 20.67
C ASP A 237 17.97 -35.12 21.18
N THR A 238 17.65 -33.94 20.67
CA THR A 238 16.31 -33.35 20.75
C THR A 238 16.10 -32.44 19.54
N GLN A 239 15.74 -33.04 18.41
CA GLN A 239 15.23 -32.31 17.26
C GLN A 239 13.88 -31.66 17.61
N PRO A 240 13.70 -30.34 17.43
CA PRO A 240 12.39 -29.72 17.40
C PRO A 240 11.59 -30.30 16.24
N ARG A 241 10.36 -30.73 16.51
CA ARG A 241 9.44 -31.24 15.51
C ARG A 241 9.00 -30.08 14.62
N VAL A 242 9.50 -30.06 13.38
CA VAL A 242 8.93 -29.22 12.31
C VAL A 242 7.42 -29.50 12.23
N PRO A 243 6.54 -28.49 12.37
CA PRO A 243 5.13 -28.68 12.10
C PRO A 243 4.98 -29.20 10.67
N THR A 244 4.30 -30.32 10.51
CA THR A 244 3.96 -30.85 9.20
C THR A 244 3.05 -29.82 8.52
N PRO A 245 3.37 -29.32 7.31
CA PRO A 245 2.45 -28.47 6.57
C PRO A 245 1.11 -29.20 6.46
N LEU A 246 0.03 -28.56 6.90
CA LEU A 246 -1.30 -29.05 6.55
C LEU A 246 -1.39 -29.05 5.02
N PRO A 247 -1.95 -30.09 4.40
CA PRO A 247 -2.15 -30.08 2.96
C PRO A 247 -3.00 -28.87 2.58
N SER A 248 -2.58 -28.13 1.55
CA SER A 248 -3.35 -27.06 0.91
C SER A 248 -4.78 -27.53 0.74
N GLN A 249 -5.71 -27.01 1.55
CA GLN A 249 -7.11 -27.33 1.32
C GLN A 249 -7.52 -26.65 0.03
N ASP A 250 -8.06 -27.41 -0.91
CA ASP A 250 -8.88 -26.82 -1.95
C ASP A 250 -10.02 -26.10 -1.22
N TYR A 251 -9.94 -24.77 -1.09
CA TYR A 251 -11.00 -23.95 -0.48
C TYR A 251 -12.30 -23.99 -1.30
N ARG A 252 -12.30 -24.68 -2.44
CA ARG A 252 -13.49 -25.04 -3.21
C ARG A 252 -14.34 -26.04 -2.44
N PRO A 253 -15.51 -25.63 -1.94
CA PRO A 253 -16.45 -26.57 -1.36
C PRO A 253 -16.98 -27.48 -2.48
N ALA A 254 -17.40 -28.70 -2.11
CA ALA A 254 -17.93 -29.67 -3.06
C ALA A 254 -19.26 -29.24 -3.74
N GLY A 255 -19.86 -28.13 -3.30
CA GLY A 255 -21.08 -27.56 -3.88
C GLY A 255 -20.72 -26.55 -4.97
N GLY A 256 -21.23 -26.72 -6.19
CA GLY A 256 -20.97 -25.81 -7.32
C GLY A 256 -21.59 -24.41 -7.22
N GLY A 257 -21.62 -23.80 -6.03
CA GLY A 257 -21.99 -22.41 -5.79
C GLY A 257 -20.92 -21.44 -6.30
N LYS A 258 -21.30 -20.16 -6.45
CA LYS A 258 -20.34 -19.10 -6.79
C LYS A 258 -19.65 -18.60 -5.53
N THR A 259 -18.33 -18.54 -5.56
CA THR A 259 -17.51 -18.16 -4.40
C THR A 259 -17.09 -16.70 -4.46
N ILE A 260 -17.12 -16.04 -3.30
CA ILE A 260 -16.77 -14.63 -3.14
C ILE A 260 -15.72 -14.54 -2.03
N ILE A 261 -14.62 -13.82 -2.27
CA ILE A 261 -13.65 -13.45 -1.24
C ILE A 261 -13.63 -11.94 -1.06
N PHE A 262 -13.59 -11.47 0.19
CA PHE A 262 -13.33 -10.07 0.51
C PHE A 262 -12.02 -9.93 1.27
N LEU A 263 -11.00 -9.31 0.66
CA LEU A 263 -9.80 -8.87 1.37
C LEU A 263 -10.08 -7.50 2.00
N HIS A 264 -10.03 -7.44 3.33
CA HIS A 264 -10.46 -6.23 4.05
C HIS A 264 -9.76 -6.06 5.39
N HIS A 265 -9.42 -4.83 5.75
CA HIS A 265 -9.00 -4.46 7.12
C HIS A 265 -10.02 -3.52 7.78
N SER A 266 -10.02 -3.40 9.10
CA SER A 266 -10.75 -2.32 9.82
C SER A 266 -12.26 -2.26 9.45
N CYS A 267 -12.72 -1.23 8.72
CA CYS A 267 -14.13 -0.99 8.41
C CYS A 267 -14.81 -2.13 7.63
N GLY A 268 -14.03 -3.01 6.99
CA GLY A 268 -14.56 -4.19 6.32
C GLY A 268 -15.14 -5.19 7.30
N ALA A 269 -14.44 -5.44 8.42
CA ALA A 269 -14.89 -6.34 9.47
C ALA A 269 -16.22 -5.84 10.07
N ASN A 270 -16.28 -4.54 10.38
CA ASN A 270 -17.50 -3.90 10.87
C ASN A 270 -18.66 -4.00 9.87
N LEU A 271 -18.40 -3.76 8.58
CA LEU A 271 -19.41 -3.90 7.54
C LEU A 271 -19.92 -5.35 7.45
N ILE A 272 -19.02 -6.34 7.56
CA ILE A 272 -19.37 -7.75 7.49
C ILE A 272 -20.23 -8.16 8.68
N GLU A 273 -19.78 -7.86 9.89
CA GLU A 273 -20.44 -8.25 11.13
C GLU A 273 -21.76 -7.49 11.32
N GLN A 274 -21.71 -6.16 11.35
CA GLN A 274 -22.86 -5.31 11.67
C GLN A 274 -23.82 -5.16 10.48
N GLY A 275 -23.30 -5.20 9.24
CA GLY A 275 -24.12 -5.18 8.03
C GLY A 275 -24.76 -6.53 7.69
N GLY A 276 -24.36 -7.62 8.37
CA GLY A 276 -24.84 -8.97 8.13
C GLY A 276 -24.46 -9.52 6.74
N VAL A 277 -23.30 -9.12 6.21
CA VAL A 277 -22.89 -9.40 4.82
C VAL A 277 -22.84 -10.88 4.53
N ARG A 278 -22.19 -11.67 5.41
CA ARG A 278 -22.06 -13.12 5.21
C ARG A 278 -23.42 -13.79 5.14
N GLN A 279 -24.27 -13.56 6.15
CA GLN A 279 -25.63 -14.11 6.18
C GLN A 279 -26.40 -13.78 4.89
N ARG A 280 -26.34 -12.54 4.42
CA ARG A 280 -27.07 -12.08 3.23
C ARG A 280 -26.57 -12.71 1.94
N PHE A 281 -25.27 -13.00 1.82
CA PHE A 281 -24.74 -13.78 0.70
C PHE A 281 -25.18 -15.23 0.76
N THR A 282 -25.10 -15.86 1.95
CA THR A 282 -25.56 -17.24 2.17
C THR A 282 -27.03 -17.41 1.81
N GLU A 283 -27.90 -16.48 2.23
CA GLU A 283 -29.34 -16.47 1.90
C GLU A 283 -29.61 -16.38 0.38
N ARG A 284 -28.66 -15.83 -0.39
CA ARG A 284 -28.72 -15.72 -1.85
C ARG A 284 -28.03 -16.87 -2.58
N GLY A 285 -27.49 -17.85 -1.85
CA GLY A 285 -26.84 -19.04 -2.40
C GLY A 285 -25.38 -18.83 -2.83
N TYR A 286 -24.71 -17.82 -2.28
CA TYR A 286 -23.28 -17.57 -2.49
C TYR A 286 -22.47 -18.05 -1.29
N GLU A 287 -21.26 -18.51 -1.55
CA GLU A 287 -20.30 -18.89 -0.52
C GLU A 287 -19.34 -17.71 -0.31
N PHE A 288 -19.49 -17.02 0.83
CA PHE A 288 -18.77 -15.79 1.13
C PHE A 288 -17.66 -16.04 2.14
N PHE A 289 -16.44 -15.78 1.70
CA PHE A 289 -15.22 -15.83 2.46
C PHE A 289 -14.68 -14.41 2.63
N ASP A 290 -13.85 -14.21 3.61
CA ASP A 290 -13.11 -12.99 3.79
C ASP A 290 -11.78 -13.25 4.47
N HIS A 291 -10.83 -12.36 4.23
CA HIS A 291 -9.52 -12.37 4.84
C HIS A 291 -9.30 -10.99 5.45
N GLY A 292 -9.09 -10.99 6.77
CA GLY A 292 -8.89 -9.81 7.59
C GLY A 292 -7.45 -9.31 7.56
N TYR A 293 -6.98 -8.78 8.68
CA TYR A 293 -5.55 -8.65 8.93
C TYR A 293 -4.87 -10.03 8.87
N ASN A 294 -3.56 -10.10 8.63
CA ASN A 294 -2.83 -11.38 8.65
C ASN A 294 -3.02 -12.16 9.96
N GLY A 295 -3.15 -11.46 11.09
CA GLY A 295 -3.44 -12.06 12.40
C GLY A 295 -4.88 -12.56 12.57
N ASP A 296 -5.83 -11.98 11.81
CA ASP A 296 -7.22 -12.44 11.71
C ASP A 296 -7.30 -13.70 10.84
N GLY A 297 -6.64 -13.63 9.68
CA GLY A 297 -6.58 -14.69 8.69
C GLY A 297 -7.89 -14.90 7.93
N LEU A 298 -8.01 -16.08 7.32
CA LEU A 298 -9.18 -16.49 6.54
C LEU A 298 -10.38 -16.85 7.42
N VAL A 299 -11.56 -16.39 7.00
CA VAL A 299 -12.86 -16.81 7.50
C VAL A 299 -13.63 -17.54 6.39
N LEU A 300 -14.06 -18.76 6.69
CA LEU A 300 -14.76 -19.64 5.74
C LEU A 300 -16.22 -19.20 5.51
N ALA A 301 -16.83 -19.79 4.48
CA ALA A 301 -18.23 -19.55 4.12
C ALA A 301 -19.24 -19.75 5.27
N ASP A 302 -18.97 -20.69 6.18
CA ASP A 302 -19.81 -20.97 7.35
C ASP A 302 -19.52 -20.05 8.55
N GLY A 303 -18.56 -19.11 8.42
CA GLY A 303 -18.12 -18.20 9.47
C GLY A 303 -17.00 -18.75 10.35
N THR A 304 -16.44 -19.92 10.03
CA THR A 304 -15.31 -20.48 10.77
C THR A 304 -14.03 -19.70 10.49
N TRP A 305 -13.39 -19.19 11.54
CA TRP A 305 -12.06 -18.60 11.48
C TRP A 305 -11.02 -19.71 11.41
N THR A 306 -10.18 -19.69 10.38
CA THR A 306 -9.10 -20.68 10.24
C THR A 306 -7.80 -20.16 10.85
N GLY A 307 -7.64 -18.84 10.98
CA GLY A 307 -6.38 -18.18 11.33
C GLY A 307 -5.32 -18.33 10.23
N GLU A 308 -5.71 -18.78 9.04
CA GLU A 308 -4.79 -18.94 7.93
C GLU A 308 -4.41 -17.58 7.37
N ASN A 309 -3.13 -17.26 7.56
CA ASN A 309 -2.50 -16.09 6.99
C ASN A 309 -2.17 -16.35 5.51
N TRP A 310 -2.54 -15.42 4.63
CA TRP A 310 -2.21 -15.46 3.20
C TRP A 310 -1.02 -14.55 2.85
N ASP A 311 -0.25 -14.19 3.88
CA ASP A 311 0.95 -13.35 3.83
C ASP A 311 0.70 -12.06 3.05
N VAL A 312 -0.33 -11.30 3.44
CA VAL A 312 -0.58 -9.95 2.91
C VAL A 312 0.67 -9.12 3.20
N PRO A 313 1.43 -8.66 2.19
CA PRO A 313 2.70 -7.97 2.44
C PRO A 313 2.50 -6.73 3.32
N ASP A 314 3.30 -6.63 4.38
CA ASP A 314 3.26 -5.56 5.39
C ASP A 314 1.89 -5.36 6.06
N ASP A 315 0.99 -6.35 5.96
CA ASP A 315 -0.42 -6.24 6.34
C ASP A 315 -1.07 -4.97 5.72
N ASN A 316 -0.63 -4.62 4.52
CA ASN A 316 -0.87 -3.33 3.91
C ASN A 316 -1.91 -3.43 2.79
N THR A 317 -3.13 -3.01 3.11
CA THR A 317 -4.21 -2.84 2.13
C THR A 317 -4.38 -1.39 1.68
N ASP A 318 -3.38 -0.53 1.79
CA ASP A 318 -3.38 0.79 1.16
C ASP A 318 -3.28 0.69 -0.36
N PRO A 319 -3.60 1.74 -1.16
CA PRO A 319 -3.51 1.66 -2.61
C PRO A 319 -2.16 1.14 -3.14
N GLY A 320 -1.05 1.54 -2.51
CA GLY A 320 0.28 1.04 -2.84
C GLY A 320 0.48 -0.44 -2.47
N GLY A 321 0.08 -0.85 -1.26
CA GLY A 321 0.16 -2.25 -0.80
C GLY A 321 -0.72 -3.19 -1.63
N LEU A 322 -1.94 -2.76 -1.97
CA LEU A 322 -2.80 -3.48 -2.91
C LEU A 322 -2.14 -3.61 -4.29
N ALA A 323 -1.45 -2.58 -4.79
CA ALA A 323 -0.71 -2.69 -6.05
C ALA A 323 0.45 -3.70 -5.96
N VAL A 324 1.12 -3.81 -4.80
CA VAL A 324 2.14 -4.84 -4.54
C VAL A 324 1.51 -6.24 -4.59
N ILE A 325 0.38 -6.45 -3.91
CA ILE A 325 -0.37 -7.71 -3.95
C ILE A 325 -0.70 -8.10 -5.40
N PHE A 326 -1.32 -7.20 -6.17
CA PHE A 326 -1.71 -7.51 -7.55
C PHE A 326 -0.51 -7.74 -8.49
N ALA A 327 0.67 -7.20 -8.15
CA ALA A 327 1.90 -7.44 -8.89
C ALA A 327 2.54 -8.81 -8.60
N GLN A 328 2.08 -9.55 -7.58
CA GLN A 328 2.63 -10.85 -7.22
C GLN A 328 2.58 -11.86 -8.38
N PRO A 329 3.60 -12.73 -8.50
CA PRO A 329 3.62 -13.80 -9.50
C PRO A 329 2.53 -14.84 -9.20
N LEU A 330 1.97 -15.43 -10.26
CA LEU A 330 0.99 -16.50 -10.11
C LEU A 330 1.68 -17.80 -9.73
N GLN A 331 1.21 -18.42 -8.66
CA GLN A 331 1.75 -19.68 -8.14
C GLN A 331 0.65 -20.74 -8.09
N ARG A 332 1.05 -22.00 -8.34
CA ARG A 332 0.17 -23.17 -8.25
C ARG A 332 0.93 -24.34 -7.62
N PRO A 333 0.57 -24.79 -6.40
CA PRO A 333 -0.51 -24.28 -5.54
C PRO A 333 -0.29 -22.80 -5.14
N PRO A 334 -1.36 -22.07 -4.73
CA PRO A 334 -1.20 -20.70 -4.25
C PRO A 334 -0.33 -20.68 -2.97
N ASP A 335 0.61 -19.74 -2.92
CA ASP A 335 1.53 -19.50 -1.81
C ASP A 335 1.71 -18.00 -1.51
N ASN A 336 0.89 -17.16 -2.15
CA ASN A 336 0.88 -15.71 -1.99
C ASN A 336 -0.54 -15.18 -2.09
N THR A 337 -0.76 -14.01 -1.49
CA THR A 337 -2.08 -13.40 -1.35
C THR A 337 -2.85 -13.35 -2.67
N PHE A 338 -2.24 -12.85 -3.75
CA PHE A 338 -2.93 -12.71 -5.02
C PHE A 338 -3.31 -14.05 -5.65
N SER A 339 -2.43 -15.06 -5.53
CA SER A 339 -2.74 -16.41 -6.00
C SER A 339 -3.89 -17.03 -5.20
N HIS A 340 -3.97 -16.81 -3.89
CA HIS A 340 -5.11 -17.22 -3.07
C HIS A 340 -6.41 -16.52 -3.49
N LEU A 341 -6.38 -15.20 -3.71
CA LEU A 341 -7.55 -14.43 -4.15
C LEU A 341 -8.11 -14.96 -5.49
N LEU A 342 -7.23 -15.39 -6.39
CA LEU A 342 -7.62 -15.89 -7.72
C LEU A 342 -8.30 -17.26 -7.70
N GLU A 343 -8.36 -17.96 -6.57
CA GLU A 343 -9.12 -19.21 -6.45
C GLU A 343 -10.65 -18.98 -6.44
N PHE A 344 -11.11 -17.75 -6.19
CA PHE A 344 -12.52 -17.37 -6.06
C PHE A 344 -13.15 -16.87 -7.38
N ASP A 345 -14.48 -16.90 -7.51
CA ASP A 345 -15.17 -16.35 -8.70
C ASP A 345 -15.22 -14.81 -8.70
N ALA A 346 -15.45 -14.22 -7.52
CA ALA A 346 -15.45 -12.78 -7.30
C ALA A 346 -14.47 -12.39 -6.20
N ILE A 347 -13.63 -11.40 -6.50
CA ILE A 347 -12.61 -10.85 -5.61
C ILE A 347 -13.02 -9.42 -5.25
N ILE A 348 -13.34 -9.22 -3.98
CA ILE A 348 -13.64 -7.90 -3.43
C ILE A 348 -12.42 -7.44 -2.66
N PHE A 349 -12.04 -6.18 -2.83
CA PHE A 349 -10.97 -5.57 -2.06
C PHE A 349 -11.27 -4.11 -1.79
N LYS A 350 -10.79 -3.63 -0.66
CA LYS A 350 -10.93 -2.24 -0.25
C LYS A 350 -9.59 -1.69 0.21
N SER A 351 -9.41 -0.38 0.08
CA SER A 351 -8.24 0.24 0.72
C SER A 351 -8.43 0.39 2.24
N CYS A 352 -7.32 0.33 2.98
CA CYS A 352 -7.33 0.46 4.45
C CYS A 352 -7.71 1.88 4.90
N PHE A 353 -7.99 2.03 6.19
CA PHE A 353 -8.19 3.32 6.84
C PHE A 353 -6.83 3.91 7.27
N PRO A 354 -6.60 5.24 7.19
CA PRO A 354 -7.46 6.30 6.68
C PRO A 354 -7.03 6.79 5.29
N ASN A 355 -6.89 5.94 4.26
CA ASN A 355 -6.44 6.37 2.92
C ASN A 355 -7.24 7.52 2.26
N SER A 356 -8.30 8.00 2.90
CA SER A 356 -8.94 9.29 2.70
C SER A 356 -8.10 10.54 3.06
N ASN A 357 -6.96 10.45 3.74
CA ASN A 357 -6.07 11.58 4.04
C ASN A 357 -5.18 11.95 2.85
N VAL A 358 -5.80 12.29 1.71
CA VAL A 358 -5.09 12.62 0.47
C VAL A 358 -4.56 14.05 0.54
N GLY A 359 -3.30 14.21 0.92
CA GLY A 359 -2.65 15.50 1.24
C GLY A 359 -2.38 16.41 0.05
N SER A 360 -2.22 15.86 -1.16
CA SER A 360 -1.90 16.63 -2.37
C SER A 360 -2.50 16.07 -3.65
N ASP A 361 -2.46 16.86 -4.73
CA ASP A 361 -2.90 16.40 -6.05
C ASP A 361 -1.91 15.37 -6.62
N GLU A 362 -0.63 15.45 -6.25
CA GLU A 362 0.40 14.45 -6.58
C GLU A 362 0.10 13.10 -5.94
N GLN A 363 -0.26 13.07 -4.65
CA GLN A 363 -0.65 11.83 -3.97
C GLN A 363 -1.94 11.25 -4.57
N LEU A 364 -2.90 12.10 -4.93
CA LEU A 364 -4.10 11.66 -5.65
C LEU A 364 -3.73 11.00 -6.99
N ALA A 365 -2.80 11.60 -7.75
CA ALA A 365 -2.34 11.05 -9.02
C ALA A 365 -1.58 9.73 -8.84
N GLU A 366 -0.78 9.62 -7.78
CA GLU A 366 -0.08 8.38 -7.39
C GLU A 366 -1.06 7.26 -7.05
N PHE A 367 -2.06 7.53 -6.20
CA PHE A 367 -3.11 6.56 -5.89
C PHE A 367 -3.85 6.10 -7.15
N LYS A 368 -4.18 7.03 -8.06
CA LYS A 368 -4.73 6.65 -9.38
C LYS A 368 -3.79 5.76 -10.17
N GLY A 369 -2.48 6.01 -10.14
CA GLY A 369 -1.45 5.17 -10.76
C GLY A 369 -1.49 3.73 -10.25
N PHE A 370 -1.58 3.52 -8.94
CA PHE A 370 -1.72 2.19 -8.33
C PHE A 370 -3.01 1.48 -8.78
N TYR A 371 -4.15 2.18 -8.80
CA TYR A 371 -5.39 1.58 -9.28
C TYR A 371 -5.37 1.26 -10.78
N LEU A 372 -4.64 2.01 -11.60
CA LEU A 372 -4.44 1.70 -13.02
C LEU A 372 -3.58 0.44 -13.19
N SER A 373 -2.49 0.27 -12.44
CA SER A 373 -1.68 -0.95 -12.52
C SER A 373 -2.46 -2.20 -12.06
N MET A 374 -3.26 -2.07 -11.00
CA MET A 374 -4.18 -3.13 -10.57
C MET A 374 -5.20 -3.45 -11.66
N ARG A 375 -5.77 -2.45 -12.34
CA ARG A 375 -6.75 -2.65 -13.42
C ARG A 375 -6.15 -3.40 -14.60
N ASP A 376 -4.95 -3.01 -15.03
CA ASP A 376 -4.23 -3.70 -16.11
C ASP A 376 -3.92 -5.15 -15.73
N ARG A 377 -3.77 -5.45 -14.44
CA ARG A 377 -3.65 -6.82 -13.93
C ARG A 377 -4.98 -7.55 -13.92
N MET A 378 -6.05 -6.91 -13.44
CA MET A 378 -7.41 -7.48 -13.41
C MET A 378 -7.88 -7.90 -14.81
N ASP A 379 -7.59 -7.12 -15.85
CA ASP A 379 -7.93 -7.42 -17.24
C ASP A 379 -7.35 -8.75 -17.76
N GLN A 380 -6.32 -9.28 -17.10
CA GLN A 380 -5.69 -10.56 -17.46
C GLN A 380 -6.51 -11.77 -16.99
N PHE A 381 -7.55 -11.55 -16.18
CA PHE A 381 -8.41 -12.59 -15.60
C PHE A 381 -9.88 -12.35 -16.00
N PRO A 382 -10.24 -12.50 -17.29
CA PRO A 382 -11.56 -12.18 -17.80
C PRO A 382 -12.66 -13.12 -17.29
N ASP A 383 -12.31 -14.19 -16.59
CA ASP A 383 -13.21 -15.14 -15.90
C ASP A 383 -13.47 -14.80 -14.43
N LYS A 384 -12.85 -13.74 -13.91
CA LYS A 384 -12.93 -13.30 -12.52
C LYS A 384 -13.59 -11.93 -12.44
N LEU A 385 -14.55 -11.77 -11.53
CA LEU A 385 -15.10 -10.44 -11.23
C LEU A 385 -14.26 -9.78 -10.14
N PHE A 386 -13.82 -8.55 -10.36
CA PHE A 386 -13.18 -7.72 -9.35
C PHE A 386 -14.09 -6.59 -8.90
N VAL A 387 -14.27 -6.46 -7.59
CA VAL A 387 -15.10 -5.43 -6.97
C VAL A 387 -14.22 -4.55 -6.09
N ILE A 388 -14.05 -3.29 -6.50
CA ILE A 388 -13.37 -2.28 -5.69
C ILE A 388 -14.39 -1.66 -4.74
N VAL A 389 -14.11 -1.68 -3.45
CA VAL A 389 -14.85 -0.92 -2.45
C VAL A 389 -14.05 0.36 -2.16
N THR A 390 -14.66 1.53 -2.41
CA THR A 390 -13.97 2.80 -2.17
C THR A 390 -13.65 3.01 -0.68
N GLN A 391 -12.58 3.75 -0.39
CA GLN A 391 -12.16 4.06 0.97
C GLN A 391 -13.27 4.79 1.75
N PRO A 392 -13.41 4.59 3.08
CA PRO A 392 -14.32 5.40 3.88
C PRO A 392 -13.84 6.86 3.97
N PRO A 393 -14.73 7.85 4.18
CA PRO A 393 -14.34 9.25 4.39
C PRO A 393 -13.80 9.46 5.82
N GLN A 394 -12.92 10.45 5.98
CA GLN A 394 -12.35 10.82 7.27
C GLN A 394 -13.30 11.70 8.12
N VAL A 395 -13.14 11.69 9.45
CA VAL A 395 -13.87 12.59 10.36
C VAL A 395 -13.32 14.02 10.32
N PRO A 396 -14.16 15.03 10.63
CA PRO A 396 -13.74 16.43 10.58
C PRO A 396 -12.55 16.81 11.47
N SER A 397 -12.26 16.05 12.54
CA SER A 397 -11.11 16.32 13.41
C SER A 397 -9.78 15.92 12.78
N ASN A 398 -9.78 14.96 11.86
CA ASN A 398 -8.57 14.31 11.34
C ASN A 398 -8.35 14.58 9.85
N THR A 399 -9.09 15.54 9.27
CA THR A 399 -8.88 15.98 7.89
C THR A 399 -9.26 17.46 7.72
N ASN A 400 -8.97 18.01 6.54
CA ASN A 400 -9.41 19.33 6.13
C ASN A 400 -10.22 19.28 4.81
N ALA A 401 -10.81 20.41 4.44
CA ALA A 401 -11.65 20.49 3.25
C ALA A 401 -10.92 20.17 1.94
N ALA A 402 -9.59 20.34 1.86
CA ALA A 402 -8.84 20.03 0.64
C ALA A 402 -8.59 18.53 0.50
N GLU A 403 -8.16 17.87 1.58
CA GLU A 403 -8.01 16.42 1.65
C GLU A 403 -9.32 15.69 1.40
N ALA A 404 -10.40 16.07 2.11
CA ALA A 404 -11.71 15.46 1.94
C ALA A 404 -12.23 15.57 0.49
N ARG A 405 -11.98 16.71 -0.19
CA ARG A 405 -12.30 16.87 -1.62
C ARG A 405 -11.51 15.90 -2.50
N ARG A 406 -10.22 15.70 -2.23
CA ARG A 406 -9.37 14.77 -3.00
C ARG A 406 -9.74 13.31 -2.74
N ALA A 407 -10.10 12.95 -1.51
CA ALA A 407 -10.64 11.64 -1.18
C ALA A 407 -11.92 11.35 -1.98
N ARG A 408 -12.87 12.30 -2.00
CA ARG A 408 -14.07 12.21 -2.84
C ARG A 408 -13.71 12.12 -4.33
N ALA A 409 -12.71 12.87 -4.79
CA ALA A 409 -12.27 12.83 -6.18
C ALA A 409 -11.71 11.46 -6.58
N LEU A 410 -10.97 10.79 -5.69
CA LEU A 410 -10.52 9.40 -5.90
C LEU A 410 -11.71 8.45 -6.01
N ALA A 411 -12.63 8.49 -5.03
CA ALA A 411 -13.81 7.61 -5.03
C ALA A 411 -14.70 7.83 -6.27
N ASN A 412 -14.91 9.08 -6.67
CA ASN A 412 -15.64 9.43 -7.89
C ASN A 412 -14.95 8.88 -9.15
N TRP A 413 -13.62 8.99 -9.21
CA TRP A 413 -12.86 8.51 -10.36
C TRP A 413 -12.91 6.98 -10.47
N LEU A 414 -12.77 6.24 -9.36
CA LEU A 414 -12.92 4.79 -9.32
C LEU A 414 -14.32 4.32 -9.77
N ALA A 415 -15.35 5.11 -9.50
CA ALA A 415 -16.73 4.82 -9.93
C ALA A 415 -17.07 5.37 -11.34
N SER A 416 -16.14 6.04 -12.01
CA SER A 416 -16.41 6.72 -13.27
C SER A 416 -16.18 5.83 -14.49
N ALA A 417 -16.77 6.23 -15.63
CA ALA A 417 -16.47 5.62 -16.92
C ALA A 417 -14.99 5.77 -17.34
N GLU A 418 -14.28 6.78 -16.84
CA GLU A 418 -12.85 6.96 -17.12
C GLU A 418 -12.03 5.76 -16.61
N TYR A 419 -12.40 5.24 -15.44
CA TYR A 419 -11.74 4.08 -14.85
C TYR A 419 -12.35 2.74 -15.31
N LEU A 420 -13.68 2.66 -15.47
CA LEU A 420 -14.37 1.38 -15.68
C LEU A 420 -14.63 1.02 -17.15
N SER A 421 -14.70 2.00 -18.06
CA SER A 421 -15.08 1.73 -19.45
C SER A 421 -14.03 0.88 -20.17
N GLY A 422 -14.45 -0.27 -20.73
CA GLY A 422 -13.56 -1.21 -21.41
C GLY A 422 -13.07 -2.37 -20.53
N HIS A 423 -13.42 -2.38 -19.25
CA HIS A 423 -12.98 -3.36 -18.25
C HIS A 423 -14.20 -4.13 -17.72
N PRO A 424 -14.80 -5.07 -18.48
CA PRO A 424 -16.09 -5.69 -18.16
C PRO A 424 -16.06 -6.54 -16.88
N ASN A 425 -14.87 -6.87 -16.39
CA ASN A 425 -14.64 -7.67 -15.19
C ASN A 425 -14.25 -6.83 -13.96
N VAL A 426 -14.34 -5.50 -14.04
CA VAL A 426 -14.03 -4.59 -12.93
C VAL A 426 -15.26 -3.72 -12.63
N VAL A 427 -15.67 -3.69 -11.37
CA VAL A 427 -16.77 -2.83 -10.88
C VAL A 427 -16.37 -2.13 -9.58
N THR A 428 -17.07 -1.05 -9.25
CA THR A 428 -16.82 -0.27 -8.03
C THR A 428 -18.09 -0.13 -7.20
N PHE A 429 -17.99 -0.42 -5.91
CA PHE A 429 -18.98 -0.07 -4.89
C PHE A 429 -18.57 1.22 -4.17
N ASP A 430 -19.34 2.30 -4.35
CA ASP A 430 -19.04 3.63 -3.79
C ASP A 430 -19.39 3.75 -2.29
N PHE A 431 -18.64 3.03 -1.46
CA PHE A 431 -18.76 3.07 0.00
C PHE A 431 -18.52 4.48 0.55
N PHE A 432 -17.51 5.19 0.02
CA PHE A 432 -17.25 6.61 0.33
C PHE A 432 -18.52 7.45 0.16
N GLY A 433 -19.18 7.37 -0.99
CA GLY A 433 -20.36 8.18 -1.32
C GLY A 433 -21.55 7.93 -0.41
N LEU A 434 -21.72 6.68 0.07
CA LEU A 434 -22.76 6.32 1.03
C LEU A 434 -22.49 6.89 2.42
N LEU A 435 -21.22 6.93 2.83
CA LEU A 435 -20.78 7.40 4.14
C LEU A 435 -20.60 8.92 4.25
N ALA A 436 -20.20 9.57 3.17
CA ALA A 436 -19.78 10.97 3.20
C ALA A 436 -20.95 11.95 3.20
N ASP A 437 -20.82 13.04 3.95
CA ASP A 437 -21.69 14.19 3.82
C ASP A 437 -21.36 14.94 2.52
N PRO A 438 -22.33 15.19 1.63
CA PRO A 438 -22.05 15.74 0.30
C PRO A 438 -21.59 17.21 0.34
N SER A 439 -21.79 17.92 1.46
CA SER A 439 -21.36 19.31 1.61
C SER A 439 -19.92 19.43 2.09
N THR A 440 -19.42 18.44 2.84
CA THR A 440 -18.08 18.48 3.45
C THR A 440 -17.11 17.45 2.86
N ASN A 441 -17.62 16.37 2.26
CA ASN A 441 -16.88 15.16 1.87
C ASN A 441 -16.25 14.40 3.05
N MET A 442 -16.71 14.66 4.27
CA MET A 442 -16.25 14.00 5.50
C MET A 442 -17.32 13.00 5.97
N LEU A 443 -16.97 12.12 6.91
CA LEU A 443 -17.92 11.17 7.49
C LEU A 443 -19.15 11.90 8.04
N ARG A 444 -20.36 11.42 7.69
CA ARG A 444 -21.61 12.00 8.21
C ARG A 444 -21.63 11.89 9.72
N ALA A 445 -21.99 12.98 10.40
CA ALA A 445 -22.12 12.99 11.86
C ALA A 445 -23.04 11.88 12.42
N ARG A 446 -24.09 11.48 11.69
CA ARG A 446 -24.98 10.36 12.09
C ARG A 446 -24.35 8.97 11.98
N TYR A 447 -23.24 8.86 11.25
CA TYR A 447 -22.48 7.62 11.02
C TYR A 447 -21.17 7.59 11.82
N THR A 448 -20.98 8.57 12.72
CA THR A 448 -19.82 8.67 13.60
C THR A 448 -20.24 8.29 15.02
N SER A 449 -19.46 7.45 15.71
CA SER A 449 -19.63 7.16 17.14
C SER A 449 -18.76 8.05 18.02
N ASP A 450 -17.52 8.30 17.58
CA ASP A 450 -16.55 9.17 18.25
C ASP A 450 -16.04 10.22 17.25
N PRO A 451 -16.02 11.52 17.61
CA PRO A 451 -15.56 12.58 16.71
C PRO A 451 -14.14 12.42 16.14
N SER A 452 -13.28 11.63 16.79
CA SER A 452 -11.91 11.31 16.39
C SER A 452 -11.75 9.96 15.70
N ASP A 453 -12.80 9.12 15.73
CA ASP A 453 -12.84 7.83 15.07
C ASP A 453 -13.66 7.90 13.79
N ALA A 454 -13.03 7.58 12.66
CA ALA A 454 -13.69 7.52 11.37
C ALA A 454 -14.15 6.13 10.95
N HIS A 455 -14.09 5.14 11.84
CA HIS A 455 -14.85 3.91 11.65
C HIS A 455 -16.36 4.23 11.61
N PRO A 456 -17.08 3.84 10.54
CA PRO A 456 -18.52 4.00 10.49
C PRO A 456 -19.18 3.22 11.63
N ASN A 457 -20.16 3.84 12.28
CA ASN A 457 -20.92 3.22 13.35
C ASN A 457 -21.87 2.12 12.85
N GLU A 458 -22.45 1.37 13.79
CA GLU A 458 -23.37 0.27 13.52
C GLU A 458 -24.54 0.68 12.63
N LEU A 459 -25.15 1.85 12.86
CA LEU A 459 -26.23 2.36 12.00
C LEU A 459 -25.78 2.51 10.54
N ALA A 460 -24.55 2.98 10.30
CA ALA A 460 -23.99 3.09 8.96
C ALA A 460 -23.83 1.71 8.32
N ASN A 461 -23.25 0.76 9.05
CA ASN A 461 -22.97 -0.59 8.56
C ASN A 461 -24.27 -1.39 8.31
N GLU A 462 -25.26 -1.31 9.21
CA GLU A 462 -26.60 -1.89 9.01
C GLU A 462 -27.32 -1.29 7.80
N THR A 463 -27.14 0.02 7.56
CA THR A 463 -27.74 0.71 6.41
C THR A 463 -27.08 0.30 5.10
N ILE A 464 -25.76 0.10 5.10
CA ILE A 464 -24.97 -0.09 3.88
C ILE A 464 -24.77 -1.57 3.53
N GLY A 465 -24.67 -2.47 4.51
CA GLY A 465 -24.50 -3.91 4.31
C GLY A 465 -25.46 -4.53 3.28
N PRO A 466 -26.79 -4.26 3.34
CA PRO A 466 -27.72 -4.72 2.33
C PRO A 466 -27.40 -4.19 0.92
N LEU A 467 -27.07 -2.89 0.80
CA LEU A 467 -26.75 -2.24 -0.47
C LEU A 467 -25.47 -2.82 -1.09
N PHE A 468 -24.47 -3.10 -0.26
CA PHE A 468 -23.23 -3.74 -0.65
C PHE A 468 -23.50 -5.13 -1.24
N VAL A 469 -24.24 -5.98 -0.52
CA VAL A 469 -24.56 -7.34 -0.97
C VAL A 469 -25.37 -7.32 -2.27
N ASP A 470 -26.40 -6.47 -2.35
CA ASP A 470 -27.22 -6.36 -3.55
C ASP A 470 -26.38 -5.89 -4.75
N SER A 471 -25.50 -4.91 -4.57
CA SER A 471 -24.59 -4.45 -5.61
C SER A 471 -23.67 -5.56 -6.12
N VAL A 472 -23.04 -6.32 -5.21
CA VAL A 472 -22.12 -7.42 -5.59
C VAL A 472 -22.88 -8.53 -6.33
N VAL A 473 -24.05 -8.94 -5.84
CA VAL A 473 -24.87 -9.97 -6.47
C VAL A 473 -25.33 -9.54 -7.87
N ASP A 474 -25.75 -8.28 -8.03
CA ASP A 474 -26.15 -7.75 -9.33
C ASP A 474 -24.96 -7.67 -10.30
N SER A 475 -23.78 -7.26 -9.82
CA SER A 475 -22.55 -7.29 -10.62
C SER A 475 -22.16 -8.71 -11.05
N MET A 476 -22.24 -9.70 -10.15
CA MET A 476 -21.96 -11.10 -10.50
C MET A 476 -22.94 -11.65 -11.53
N ARG A 477 -24.23 -11.32 -11.42
CA ARG A 477 -25.25 -11.72 -12.40
C ARG A 477 -25.03 -11.07 -13.76
N ALA A 478 -24.71 -9.78 -13.78
CA ALA A 478 -24.39 -9.07 -15.01
C ALA A 478 -23.14 -9.67 -15.67
N PHE A 479 -22.08 -9.90 -14.89
CA PHE A 479 -20.83 -10.48 -15.36
C PHE A 479 -21.00 -11.89 -15.92
N ALA A 480 -21.77 -12.75 -15.23
CA ALA A 480 -22.08 -14.10 -15.72
C ALA A 480 -22.91 -14.09 -17.02
N GLY A 481 -23.67 -13.03 -17.30
CA GLY A 481 -24.37 -12.86 -18.57
C GLY A 481 -23.49 -12.35 -19.73
N HIS A 482 -22.27 -11.91 -19.44
CA HIS A 482 -21.27 -11.48 -20.43
C HIS A 482 -20.28 -12.59 -20.81
N GLN A 483 -20.19 -13.65 -19.98
CA GLN A 483 -19.50 -14.91 -20.25
C GLN A 483 -20.34 -15.80 -21.18
#